data_AF-A0A9N8JNB7-F1
#
_entry.id   AF-A0A9N8JNB7-F1
#
_cell.length_a   1.000
_cell.length_b   1.000
_cell.length_c   1.000
_cell.angle_alpha   90.00
_cell.angle_beta   90.00
_cell.angle_gamma   90.00
#
_symmetry.space_group_name_H-M   'P 1'
#
loop_
_entity.id
_entity.type
_entity.pdbx_description
1 polymer ?
#
loop_
_entity_poly.entity_id
_entity_poly.type
_entity_poly.pdbx_seq_one_letter_code
_entity_poly.pdbx_strand_id
1 'polypeptide(L)'
;MPNNPEGTLVFPFEYSEHRLLRPHFLGKSSSKDDFDRLSSCAPHFGRLADDETEPEYISYFRRDMDAALDAGKNKGKSKAAKEAKQEARVLQQHNMYRQVERTQVSLGLSPPSSADPDLDVIYIAVDVESYERNHNIITEIGFATLDTRDSKGIPHGEAGKDWHKFIRARHFRINEYKHYVNSEFVRGCPDQFEFGESEFVDLKDVPSMVASCFKYPYSARNARDATEDVQEKRNIIFLGHDTKQDVAYLHKLGYDPNNLANVTFQDTVAMWRAITKEQSARGLAHIMYALELESWNTHNAGNDAVYTVQAMIGMCIKDLEKKAANEEDDGGVSLLPEKKMDVEKEIKEITKKFVEWDM
;
A
#
# COMPACT_ATOMS: atom_id res chain seq x y z
N MET A 1 6.96 13.57 -42.63
CA MET A 1 6.75 12.16 -42.27
C MET A 1 5.26 11.89 -42.22
N PRO A 2 4.64 11.22 -43.21
CA PRO A 2 3.28 10.75 -43.03
C PRO A 2 3.35 9.56 -42.07
N ASN A 3 2.95 9.78 -40.81
CA ASN A 3 2.66 8.68 -39.90
C ASN A 3 1.55 7.84 -40.56
N ASN A 4 1.84 6.57 -40.85
CA ASN A 4 0.78 5.62 -41.17
C ASN A 4 -0.13 5.49 -39.92
N PRO A 5 -1.47 5.49 -40.05
CA PRO A 5 -2.41 5.32 -38.93
C PRO A 5 -2.11 4.15 -37.97
N GLU A 6 -1.29 3.17 -38.36
CA GLU A 6 -0.89 2.04 -37.52
C GLU A 6 0.34 2.28 -36.62
N GLY A 7 0.97 3.46 -36.65
CA GLY A 7 2.12 3.77 -35.79
C GLY A 7 3.43 3.05 -36.15
N THR A 8 3.46 2.39 -37.32
CA THR A 8 4.65 1.76 -37.87
C THR A 8 5.57 2.81 -38.47
N LEU A 9 6.84 2.82 -38.06
CA LEU A 9 7.86 3.70 -38.63
C LEU A 9 8.26 3.16 -40.00
N VAL A 10 7.74 3.79 -41.06
CA VAL A 10 8.05 3.44 -42.45
C VAL A 10 9.13 4.40 -42.95
N PHE A 11 10.26 3.86 -43.39
CA PHE A 11 11.33 4.61 -44.06
C PHE A 11 11.15 4.53 -45.57
N PRO A 12 10.61 5.56 -46.23
CA PRO A 12 10.57 5.60 -47.68
C PRO A 12 11.98 5.90 -48.20
N PHE A 13 12.71 4.87 -48.65
CA PHE A 13 13.99 5.02 -49.36
C PHE A 13 13.82 5.55 -50.80
N GLU A 14 12.68 6.19 -51.09
CA GLU A 14 12.26 6.63 -52.42
C GLU A 14 13.06 7.85 -52.90
N TYR A 15 13.71 8.58 -51.99
CA TYR A 15 14.40 9.84 -52.30
C TYR A 15 15.90 9.73 -52.59
N SER A 16 16.49 8.53 -52.53
CA SER A 16 17.89 8.32 -52.92
C SER A 16 18.00 7.33 -54.07
N GLU A 17 18.36 7.82 -55.26
CA GLU A 17 18.91 6.95 -56.33
C GLU A 17 20.28 6.39 -55.95
N HIS A 18 20.91 6.96 -54.91
CA HIS A 18 22.21 6.53 -54.43
C HIS A 18 22.13 5.16 -53.74
N ARG A 19 22.69 4.13 -54.39
CA ARG A 19 22.66 2.74 -53.95
C ARG A 19 23.02 2.58 -52.47
N LEU A 20 24.05 3.28 -51.98
CA LEU A 20 24.56 3.18 -50.61
C LEU A 20 23.64 3.74 -49.50
N LEU A 21 22.61 4.50 -49.83
CA LEU A 21 21.64 5.03 -48.86
C LEU A 21 20.43 4.10 -48.63
N ARG A 22 20.51 2.86 -49.14
CA ARG A 22 19.49 1.82 -48.99
C ARG A 22 19.97 0.71 -48.07
N PRO A 23 19.06 0.00 -47.37
CA PRO A 23 19.43 -1.17 -46.58
C PRO A 23 20.08 -2.22 -47.47
N HIS A 24 21.26 -2.67 -47.08
CA HIS A 24 21.92 -3.81 -47.72
C HIS A 24 21.91 -4.99 -46.76
N PHE A 25 21.44 -6.13 -47.25
CA PHE A 25 21.51 -7.36 -46.51
C PHE A 25 22.96 -7.87 -46.49
N LEU A 26 23.61 -7.80 -45.33
CA LEU A 26 25.00 -8.24 -45.15
C LEU A 26 25.10 -9.73 -44.74
N GLY A 27 24.01 -10.31 -44.21
CA GLY A 27 23.97 -11.71 -43.77
C GLY A 27 23.08 -11.91 -42.53
N LYS A 28 23.09 -13.13 -41.98
CA LYS A 28 22.49 -13.45 -40.68
C LYS A 28 23.60 -13.71 -39.67
N SER A 29 23.41 -13.27 -38.43
CA SER A 29 24.32 -13.57 -37.31
C SER A 29 23.62 -14.51 -36.32
N SER A 30 24.39 -15.45 -35.77
CA SER A 30 23.99 -16.32 -34.65
C SER A 30 24.94 -16.22 -33.45
N SER A 31 25.92 -15.30 -33.51
CA SER A 31 26.93 -15.08 -32.49
C SER A 31 27.41 -13.62 -32.49
N LYS A 32 28.01 -13.17 -31.38
CA LYS A 32 28.55 -11.81 -31.28
C LYS A 32 29.69 -11.58 -32.30
N ASP A 33 30.55 -12.57 -32.48
CA ASP A 33 31.65 -12.50 -33.45
C ASP A 33 31.15 -12.40 -34.89
N ASP A 34 30.08 -13.12 -35.25
CA ASP A 34 29.42 -12.98 -36.56
C ASP A 34 28.86 -11.59 -36.76
N PHE A 35 28.26 -11.01 -35.72
CA PHE A 35 27.70 -9.66 -35.76
C PHE A 35 28.80 -8.62 -35.98
N ASP A 36 29.92 -8.72 -35.26
CA ASP A 36 31.02 -7.77 -35.37
C ASP A 36 31.70 -7.87 -36.73
N ARG A 37 31.89 -9.09 -37.25
CA ARG A 37 32.38 -9.32 -38.60
C ARG A 37 31.45 -8.71 -39.66
N LEU A 38 30.14 -8.97 -39.58
CA LEU A 38 29.17 -8.40 -40.52
C LEU A 38 29.13 -6.86 -40.46
N SER A 39 29.21 -6.30 -39.25
CA SER A 39 29.25 -4.85 -39.03
C SER A 39 30.50 -4.21 -39.63
N SER A 40 31.66 -4.88 -39.54
CA SER A 40 32.91 -4.40 -40.15
C SER A 40 32.88 -4.39 -41.69
N CYS A 41 32.00 -5.20 -42.30
CA CYS A 41 31.78 -5.22 -43.74
C CYS A 41 30.76 -4.18 -44.22
N ALA A 42 30.16 -3.40 -43.32
CA ALA A 42 29.22 -2.36 -43.71
C ALA A 42 29.94 -1.27 -44.52
N PRO A 43 29.37 -0.82 -45.65
CA PRO A 43 29.99 0.22 -46.45
C PRO A 43 30.09 1.52 -45.64
N HIS A 44 31.30 2.05 -45.51
CA HIS A 44 31.53 3.35 -44.90
C HIS A 44 31.32 4.45 -45.95
N PHE A 45 30.49 5.45 -45.60
CA PHE A 45 30.49 6.72 -46.33
C PHE A 45 31.84 7.40 -46.09
N GLY A 46 32.53 7.78 -47.16
CA GLY A 46 33.64 8.72 -47.06
C GLY A 46 33.16 10.03 -46.45
N ARG A 47 34.03 10.70 -45.69
CA ARG A 47 33.79 12.08 -45.26
C ARG A 47 33.81 12.95 -46.52
N LEU A 48 32.81 13.83 -46.70
CA LEU A 48 32.88 14.86 -47.75
C LEU A 48 34.16 15.68 -47.53
N ALA A 49 34.82 16.06 -48.63
CA ALA A 49 35.96 16.98 -48.55
C ALA A 49 35.49 18.34 -48.02
N ASP A 50 36.39 19.11 -47.40
CA ASP A 50 36.04 20.39 -46.74
C ASP A 50 35.45 21.43 -47.72
N ASP A 51 35.61 21.23 -49.03
CA ASP A 51 35.13 22.09 -50.13
C ASP A 51 33.87 21.56 -50.84
N GLU A 52 33.35 20.37 -50.49
CA GLU A 52 32.14 19.82 -51.09
C GLU A 52 30.88 20.21 -50.33
N THR A 53 29.87 20.70 -51.06
CA THR A 53 28.55 21.01 -50.48
C THR A 53 27.72 19.72 -50.41
N GLU A 54 27.21 19.40 -49.23
CA GLU A 54 26.42 18.18 -49.01
C GLU A 54 25.15 18.19 -49.88
N PRO A 55 24.95 17.19 -50.75
CA PRO A 55 23.73 17.11 -51.55
C PRO A 55 22.48 17.02 -50.67
N GLU A 56 21.40 17.69 -51.06
CA GLU A 56 20.15 17.75 -50.29
C GLU A 56 19.63 16.37 -49.87
N TYR A 57 19.75 15.36 -50.73
CA TYR A 57 19.28 14.00 -50.43
C TYR A 57 20.01 13.33 -49.24
N ILE A 58 21.29 13.67 -48.97
CA ILE A 58 22.02 13.16 -47.81
C ILE A 58 21.51 13.82 -46.53
N SER A 59 21.20 15.12 -46.60
CA SER A 59 20.64 15.86 -45.45
C SER A 59 19.25 15.33 -45.04
N TYR A 60 18.39 14.99 -46.02
CA TYR A 60 17.09 14.34 -45.76
C TYR A 60 17.28 12.97 -45.11
N PHE A 61 18.20 12.15 -45.62
CA PHE A 61 18.49 10.82 -45.06
C PHE A 61 18.98 10.89 -43.61
N ARG A 62 19.89 11.82 -43.28
CA ARG A 62 20.37 12.02 -41.90
C ARG A 62 19.23 12.38 -40.96
N ARG A 63 18.38 13.34 -41.36
CA ARG A 63 17.22 13.77 -40.58
C ARG A 63 16.26 12.60 -40.30
N ASP A 64 16.03 11.74 -41.29
CA ASP A 64 15.17 10.57 -41.13
C ASP A 64 15.78 9.55 -40.17
N MET A 65 17.09 9.29 -40.27
CA MET A 65 17.82 8.39 -39.36
C MET A 65 17.85 8.92 -37.92
N ASP A 66 18.03 10.22 -37.72
CA ASP A 66 17.99 10.84 -36.39
C ASP A 66 16.59 10.69 -35.77
N ALA A 67 15.53 10.90 -36.56
CA ALA A 67 14.15 10.68 -36.12
C ALA A 67 13.88 9.21 -35.76
N ALA A 68 14.51 8.25 -36.46
CA ALA A 68 14.47 6.81 -36.14
C ALA A 68 15.02 6.52 -34.76
N LEU A 69 16.21 7.06 -34.48
CA LEU A 69 16.94 6.87 -33.23
C LEU A 69 16.15 7.46 -32.07
N ASP A 70 15.58 8.65 -32.24
CA ASP A 70 14.75 9.31 -31.23
C ASP A 70 13.45 8.54 -30.96
N ALA A 71 12.80 8.00 -31.99
CA ALA A 71 11.64 7.14 -31.81
C ALA A 71 11.98 5.83 -31.05
N GLY A 72 13.19 5.29 -31.24
CA GLY A 72 13.71 4.14 -30.51
C GLY A 72 13.91 4.40 -29.01
N LYS A 73 14.39 5.60 -28.63
CA LYS A 73 14.59 5.99 -27.22
C LYS A 73 13.29 5.95 -26.40
N ASN A 74 12.16 6.27 -27.02
CA ASN A 74 10.84 6.26 -26.35
C ASN A 74 10.36 4.84 -26.00
N LYS A 75 10.73 3.82 -26.78
CA LYS A 75 10.44 2.41 -26.45
C LYS A 75 11.22 1.94 -25.21
N GLY A 76 12.48 2.35 -25.07
CA GLY A 76 13.31 2.07 -23.89
C GLY A 76 12.73 2.67 -22.61
N LYS A 77 12.32 3.94 -22.66
CA LYS A 77 11.62 4.61 -21.54
C LYS A 77 10.30 3.90 -21.16
N SER A 78 9.52 3.46 -22.15
CA SER A 78 8.29 2.71 -21.89
C SER A 78 8.55 1.33 -21.26
N LYS A 79 9.68 0.68 -21.57
CA LYS A 79 10.04 -0.60 -20.97
C LYS A 79 10.47 -0.43 -19.51
N ALA A 80 11.37 0.52 -19.24
CA ALA A 80 11.81 0.85 -17.89
C ALA A 80 10.65 1.27 -16.97
N ALA A 81 9.70 2.07 -17.46
CA ALA A 81 8.51 2.45 -16.69
C ALA A 81 7.60 1.26 -16.36
N LYS A 82 7.51 0.25 -17.25
CA LYS A 82 6.76 -0.98 -16.98
C LYS A 82 7.46 -1.85 -15.93
N GLU A 83 8.78 -1.98 -16.02
CA GLU A 83 9.61 -2.71 -15.05
C GLU A 83 9.51 -2.07 -13.67
N ALA A 84 9.71 -0.74 -13.56
CA ALA A 84 9.55 -0.01 -12.29
C ALA A 84 8.14 -0.14 -11.70
N LYS A 85 7.09 -0.12 -12.52
CA LYS A 85 5.71 -0.34 -12.06
C LYS A 85 5.49 -1.76 -11.55
N GLN A 86 6.12 -2.75 -12.18
CA GLN A 86 6.07 -4.13 -11.73
C GLN A 86 6.81 -4.31 -10.40
N GLU A 87 8.01 -3.74 -10.27
CA GLU A 87 8.79 -3.74 -9.03
C GLU A 87 8.04 -3.07 -7.87
N ALA A 88 7.48 -1.88 -8.10
CA ALA A 88 6.69 -1.18 -7.11
C ALA A 88 5.47 -2.00 -6.65
N ARG A 89 4.85 -2.76 -7.55
CA ARG A 89 3.72 -3.64 -7.22
C ARG A 89 4.15 -4.81 -6.33
N VAL A 90 5.30 -5.42 -6.60
CA VAL A 90 5.85 -6.51 -5.78
C VAL A 90 6.19 -5.99 -4.38
N LEU A 91 6.87 -4.85 -4.29
CA LEU A 91 7.22 -4.23 -3.02
C LEU A 91 5.97 -3.84 -2.23
N GLN A 92 4.96 -3.27 -2.89
CA GLN A 92 3.67 -2.96 -2.28
C GLN A 92 3.01 -4.22 -1.71
N GLN A 93 2.92 -5.29 -2.49
CA GLN A 93 2.34 -6.56 -2.03
C GLN A 93 3.09 -7.13 -0.82
N HIS A 94 4.42 -7.07 -0.84
CA HIS A 94 5.25 -7.51 0.28
C HIS A 94 4.99 -6.67 1.54
N ASN A 95 4.95 -5.35 1.41
CA ASN A 95 4.66 -4.44 2.53
C ASN A 95 3.26 -4.65 3.11
N MET A 96 2.26 -4.94 2.27
CA MET A 96 0.90 -5.24 2.72
C MET A 96 0.88 -6.54 3.54
N TYR A 97 1.60 -7.57 3.09
CA TYR A 97 1.67 -8.84 3.81
C TYR A 97 2.43 -8.70 5.14
N ARG A 98 3.49 -7.90 5.16
CA ARG A 98 4.28 -7.62 6.36
C ARG A 98 3.45 -6.99 7.50
N GLN A 99 2.38 -6.25 7.19
CA GLN A 99 1.45 -5.74 8.21
C GLN A 99 0.74 -6.88 8.96
N VAL A 100 0.38 -7.95 8.24
CA VAL A 100 -0.25 -9.15 8.83
C VAL A 100 0.75 -9.90 9.69
N GLU A 101 1.96 -10.15 9.18
CA GLU A 101 3.00 -10.88 9.94
C GLU A 101 3.38 -10.15 11.23
N ARG A 102 3.62 -8.83 11.16
CA ARG A 102 3.94 -8.03 12.35
C ARG A 102 2.81 -8.05 13.38
N THR A 103 1.56 -8.07 12.93
CA THR A 103 0.39 -8.14 13.82
C THR A 103 0.22 -9.53 14.42
N GLN A 104 0.44 -10.60 13.66
CA GLN A 104 0.45 -11.96 14.19
C GLN A 104 1.51 -12.10 15.30
N VAL A 105 2.69 -11.53 15.09
CA VAL A 105 3.79 -11.55 16.06
C VAL A 105 3.48 -10.69 17.30
N SER A 106 2.98 -9.46 17.12
CA SER A 106 2.65 -8.56 18.25
C SER A 106 1.49 -9.06 19.12
N LEU A 107 0.53 -9.77 18.52
CA LEU A 107 -0.57 -10.44 19.23
C LEU A 107 -0.15 -11.77 19.88
N GLY A 108 1.09 -12.23 19.66
CA GLY A 108 1.59 -13.50 20.18
C GLY A 108 1.00 -14.74 19.49
N LEU A 109 0.44 -14.58 18.28
CA LEU A 109 -0.08 -15.67 17.45
C LEU A 109 1.04 -16.41 16.70
N SER A 110 2.14 -15.72 16.40
CA SER A 110 3.32 -16.26 15.73
C SER A 110 4.59 -16.00 16.55
N PRO A 111 5.60 -16.88 16.48
CA PRO A 111 6.87 -16.64 17.15
C PRO A 111 7.57 -15.38 16.61
N PRO A 112 8.26 -14.61 17.45
CA PRO A 112 8.99 -13.44 17.01
C PRO A 112 10.12 -13.83 16.05
N SER A 113 10.21 -13.14 14.92
CA SER A 113 11.39 -13.20 14.04
C SER A 113 12.46 -12.25 14.55
N SER A 114 13.74 -12.51 14.22
CA SER A 114 14.85 -11.58 14.52
C SER A 114 14.71 -10.20 13.85
N ALA A 115 13.74 -10.05 12.93
CA ALA A 115 13.47 -8.84 12.17
C ALA A 115 12.29 -7.99 12.71
N ASP A 116 11.61 -8.41 13.78
CA ASP A 116 10.38 -7.75 14.26
C ASP A 116 10.57 -7.06 15.62
N PRO A 117 10.73 -5.72 15.65
CA PRO A 117 10.99 -4.97 16.88
C PRO A 117 9.76 -4.69 17.75
N ASP A 118 8.54 -4.92 17.25
CA ASP A 118 7.30 -4.36 17.81
C ASP A 118 6.38 -5.42 18.45
N LEU A 119 6.86 -6.05 19.53
CA LEU A 119 6.06 -6.99 20.32
C LEU A 119 5.12 -6.31 21.32
N ASP A 120 5.46 -5.07 21.68
CA ASP A 120 4.85 -4.36 22.80
C ASP A 120 4.18 -3.07 22.33
N VAL A 121 3.06 -3.22 21.62
CA VAL A 121 2.37 -2.13 20.90
C VAL A 121 0.95 -1.91 21.41
N ILE A 122 0.42 -0.75 21.08
CA ILE A 122 -0.98 -0.40 21.28
C ILE A 122 -1.60 -0.14 19.92
N TYR A 123 -2.62 -0.90 19.57
CA TYR A 123 -3.44 -0.63 18.40
C TYR A 123 -4.50 0.40 18.77
N ILE A 124 -4.60 1.48 17.99
CA ILE A 124 -5.67 2.46 18.11
C ILE A 124 -6.32 2.57 16.73
N ALA A 125 -7.47 1.92 16.58
CA ALA A 125 -8.30 2.12 15.40
C ALA A 125 -9.04 3.43 15.49
N VAL A 126 -9.09 4.15 14.37
CA VAL A 126 -9.85 5.39 14.23
C VAL A 126 -10.72 5.31 12.99
N ASP A 127 -11.96 5.74 13.15
CA ASP A 127 -12.91 5.92 12.06
C ASP A 127 -13.56 7.30 12.23
N VAL A 128 -13.77 8.03 11.13
CA VAL A 128 -14.32 9.39 11.16
C VAL A 128 -15.47 9.53 10.18
N GLU A 129 -16.64 9.87 10.70
CA GLU A 129 -17.83 10.13 9.89
C GLU A 129 -17.97 11.62 9.55
N SER A 130 -18.38 11.89 8.31
CA SER A 130 -18.64 13.25 7.83
C SER A 130 -20.01 13.34 7.17
N TYR A 131 -20.58 14.54 7.16
CA TYR A 131 -21.87 14.76 6.55
C TYR A 131 -21.82 14.58 5.03
N GLU A 132 -22.71 13.74 4.50
CA GLU A 132 -22.71 13.27 3.11
C GLU A 132 -22.87 14.40 2.07
N ARG A 133 -23.47 15.53 2.45
CA ARG A 133 -23.62 16.70 1.57
C ARG A 133 -22.54 17.76 1.76
N ASN A 134 -21.71 17.65 2.79
CA ASN A 134 -20.60 18.55 3.04
C ASN A 134 -19.53 17.90 3.92
N HIS A 135 -18.50 17.32 3.28
CA HIS A 135 -17.37 16.63 3.94
C HIS A 135 -16.41 17.55 4.74
N ASN A 136 -16.77 18.81 4.95
CA ASN A 136 -16.11 19.68 5.94
C ASN A 136 -16.82 19.66 7.30
N ILE A 137 -18.02 19.09 7.36
CA ILE A 137 -18.78 18.87 8.59
C ILE A 137 -18.46 17.46 9.06
N ILE A 138 -17.53 17.34 10.00
CA ILE A 138 -17.22 16.06 10.66
C ILE A 138 -18.21 15.87 11.79
N THR A 139 -18.95 14.77 11.81
CA THR A 139 -20.03 14.57 12.78
C THR A 139 -19.58 13.74 13.96
N GLU A 140 -18.77 12.70 13.70
CA GLU A 140 -18.42 11.67 14.68
C GLU A 140 -16.98 11.21 14.54
N ILE A 141 -16.38 10.77 15.63
CA ILE A 141 -15.05 10.16 15.66
C ILE A 141 -15.10 8.93 16.56
N GLY A 142 -14.75 7.78 16.01
CA GLY A 142 -14.64 6.54 16.73
C GLY A 142 -13.21 6.21 17.10
N PHE A 143 -13.02 5.63 18.28
CA PHE A 143 -11.75 5.05 18.70
C PHE A 143 -11.97 3.66 19.24
N ALA A 144 -11.08 2.73 18.89
CA ALA A 144 -10.99 1.43 19.53
C ALA A 144 -9.54 1.10 19.85
N THR A 145 -9.24 0.95 21.13
CA THR A 145 -7.88 0.72 21.62
C THR A 145 -7.71 -0.73 22.08
N LEU A 146 -6.64 -1.38 21.64
CA LEU A 146 -6.21 -2.70 22.11
C LEU A 146 -4.73 -2.60 22.50
N ASP A 147 -4.43 -2.79 23.80
CA ASP A 147 -3.07 -3.00 24.28
C ASP A 147 -2.74 -4.50 24.17
N THR A 148 -1.67 -4.87 23.45
CA THR A 148 -1.31 -6.29 23.27
C THR A 148 -0.95 -6.97 24.59
N ARG A 149 -0.66 -6.21 25.66
CA ARG A 149 -0.44 -6.74 27.00
C ARG A 149 -1.72 -7.31 27.62
N ASP A 150 -2.90 -6.79 27.28
CA ASP A 150 -4.18 -7.22 27.86
C ASP A 150 -4.59 -8.63 27.40
N SER A 151 -4.18 -9.03 26.18
CA SER A 151 -4.48 -10.35 25.60
C SER A 151 -3.36 -11.37 25.79
N LYS A 152 -2.21 -10.97 26.35
CA LYS A 152 -1.02 -11.81 26.43
C LYS A 152 -1.27 -13.07 27.27
N GLY A 153 -1.03 -14.23 26.67
CA GLY A 153 -1.18 -15.53 27.32
C GLY A 153 -2.63 -15.99 27.50
N ILE A 154 -3.59 -15.26 26.93
CA ILE A 154 -5.01 -15.61 26.96
C ILE A 154 -5.39 -16.23 25.60
N PRO A 155 -6.08 -17.38 25.56
CA PRO A 155 -6.59 -17.94 24.30
C PRO A 155 -7.49 -16.94 23.56
N HIS A 156 -7.35 -16.87 22.24
CA HIS A 156 -8.11 -15.94 21.41
C HIS A 156 -9.57 -16.35 21.15
N GLY A 157 -9.90 -17.63 21.37
CA GLY A 157 -11.22 -18.18 21.04
C GLY A 157 -11.48 -18.22 19.54
N GLU A 158 -12.67 -18.66 19.14
CA GLU A 158 -13.05 -18.72 17.72
C GLU A 158 -12.98 -17.32 17.08
N ALA A 159 -12.25 -17.20 15.96
CA ALA A 159 -12.04 -15.96 15.22
C ALA A 159 -11.53 -14.75 16.05
N GLY A 160 -11.02 -14.96 17.26
CA GLY A 160 -10.54 -13.89 18.14
C GLY A 160 -11.57 -13.32 19.11
N LYS A 161 -12.79 -13.89 19.17
CA LYS A 161 -13.92 -13.38 19.97
C LYS A 161 -13.59 -13.19 21.45
N ASP A 162 -12.75 -14.04 22.05
CA ASP A 162 -12.42 -13.93 23.48
C ASP A 162 -11.54 -12.70 23.79
N TRP A 163 -10.84 -12.16 22.80
CA TRP A 163 -10.03 -10.96 22.93
C TRP A 163 -10.83 -9.67 22.72
N HIS A 164 -12.03 -9.73 22.14
CA HIS A 164 -12.86 -8.55 21.86
C HIS A 164 -13.18 -7.76 23.14
N LYS A 165 -13.28 -8.43 24.29
CA LYS A 165 -13.51 -7.81 25.60
C LYS A 165 -12.39 -6.89 26.09
N PHE A 166 -11.19 -6.99 25.51
CA PHE A 166 -10.05 -6.12 25.83
C PHE A 166 -10.04 -4.82 25.01
N ILE A 167 -10.94 -4.71 24.01
CA ILE A 167 -11.04 -3.52 23.18
C ILE A 167 -11.75 -2.42 23.98
N ARG A 168 -11.07 -1.27 24.10
CA ARG A 168 -11.59 -0.09 24.80
C ARG A 168 -12.09 0.90 23.77
N ALA A 169 -13.40 1.10 23.72
CA ALA A 169 -14.03 1.93 22.71
C ALA A 169 -14.39 3.32 23.26
N ARG A 170 -14.29 4.34 22.41
CA ARG A 170 -14.84 5.68 22.62
C ARG A 170 -15.53 6.14 21.35
N HIS A 171 -16.59 6.90 21.51
CA HIS A 171 -17.34 7.45 20.39
C HIS A 171 -17.64 8.92 20.67
N PHE A 172 -17.06 9.82 19.89
CA PHE A 172 -17.27 11.25 20.03
C PHE A 172 -18.30 11.74 19.02
N ARG A 173 -19.24 12.56 19.48
CA ARG A 173 -20.18 13.29 18.64
C ARG A 173 -19.93 14.78 18.80
N ILE A 174 -19.73 15.48 17.70
CA ILE A 174 -19.40 16.91 17.72
C ILE A 174 -20.68 17.73 17.99
N ASN A 175 -20.71 18.50 19.07
CA ASN A 175 -21.91 19.20 19.55
C ASN A 175 -22.52 20.13 18.50
N GLU A 176 -21.68 20.85 17.77
CA GLU A 176 -22.06 21.78 16.71
C GLU A 176 -22.67 21.08 15.51
N TYR A 177 -22.36 19.79 15.30
CA TYR A 177 -22.70 19.05 14.10
C TYR A 177 -23.59 17.83 14.34
N LYS A 178 -23.93 17.49 15.60
CA LYS A 178 -24.71 16.30 15.98
C LYS A 178 -26.10 16.21 15.35
N HIS A 179 -26.62 17.30 14.79
CA HIS A 179 -27.90 17.35 14.11
C HIS A 179 -27.82 17.00 12.61
N TYR A 180 -26.61 16.87 12.05
CA TYR A 180 -26.40 16.32 10.72
C TYR A 180 -26.34 14.80 10.81
N VAL A 181 -27.25 14.13 10.10
CA VAL A 181 -27.34 12.66 10.05
C VAL A 181 -27.43 12.23 8.60
N ASN A 182 -26.51 11.34 8.19
CA ASN A 182 -26.50 10.77 6.84
C ASN A 182 -27.71 9.85 6.64
N SER A 183 -28.39 9.99 5.50
CA SER A 183 -29.60 9.22 5.21
C SER A 183 -29.87 9.00 3.72
N GLU A 184 -29.27 9.78 2.83
CA GLU A 184 -29.57 9.75 1.40
C GLU A 184 -28.78 8.65 0.67
N PHE A 185 -27.46 8.58 0.89
CA PHE A 185 -26.61 7.60 0.21
C PHE A 185 -26.32 6.40 1.10
N VAL A 186 -26.06 6.67 2.38
CA VAL A 186 -25.73 5.69 3.39
C VAL A 186 -26.41 6.11 4.69
N ARG A 187 -27.18 5.21 5.29
CA ARG A 187 -27.88 5.50 6.54
C ARG A 187 -26.89 5.46 7.70
N GLY A 188 -26.68 6.61 8.34
CA GLY A 188 -25.92 6.71 9.58
C GLY A 188 -26.69 6.19 10.79
N CYS A 189 -25.95 5.70 11.79
CA CYS A 189 -26.47 5.21 13.07
C CYS A 189 -25.84 5.93 14.28
N PRO A 190 -25.85 7.27 14.33
CA PRO A 190 -25.07 8.03 15.30
C PRO A 190 -25.47 7.83 16.77
N ASP A 191 -26.71 7.43 17.00
CA ASP A 191 -27.28 7.21 18.32
C ASP A 191 -27.14 5.75 18.80
N GLN A 192 -26.57 4.85 18.00
CA GLN A 192 -26.49 3.40 18.26
C GLN A 192 -25.05 2.95 18.46
N PHE A 193 -24.41 3.40 19.54
CA PHE A 193 -23.08 2.95 19.89
C PHE A 193 -23.16 1.67 20.74
N GLU A 194 -22.71 0.54 20.18
CA GLU A 194 -22.85 -0.79 20.79
C GLU A 194 -21.89 -1.03 21.96
N PHE A 195 -20.80 -0.27 22.02
CA PHE A 195 -19.68 -0.53 22.93
C PHE A 195 -19.58 0.47 24.09
N GLY A 196 -20.65 1.24 24.35
CA GLY A 196 -20.72 2.17 25.47
C GLY A 196 -21.71 3.30 25.27
N GLU A 197 -21.35 4.48 25.75
CA GLU A 197 -22.14 5.70 25.59
C GLU A 197 -21.34 6.72 24.77
N SER A 198 -22.02 7.39 23.84
CA SER A 198 -21.44 8.45 23.03
C SER A 198 -21.10 9.67 23.90
N GLU A 199 -19.88 10.20 23.73
CA GLU A 199 -19.40 11.40 24.39
C GLU A 199 -19.64 12.61 23.48
N PHE A 200 -20.26 13.66 24.01
CA PHE A 200 -20.51 14.89 23.25
C PHE A 200 -19.40 15.90 23.49
N VAL A 201 -18.71 16.29 22.41
CA VAL A 201 -17.50 17.12 22.46
C VAL A 201 -17.74 18.40 21.66
N ASP A 202 -17.39 19.55 22.24
CA ASP A 202 -17.39 20.82 21.51
C ASP A 202 -16.26 20.82 20.47
N LEU A 203 -16.52 21.36 19.28
CA LEU A 203 -15.57 21.37 18.15
C LEU A 203 -14.20 21.93 18.53
N LYS A 204 -14.18 22.97 19.38
CA LYS A 204 -12.95 23.59 19.89
C LYS A 204 -12.07 22.65 20.73
N ASP A 205 -12.68 21.66 21.39
CA ASP A 205 -12.02 20.75 22.33
C ASP A 205 -11.62 19.42 21.64
N VAL A 206 -12.14 19.15 20.44
CA VAL A 206 -11.85 17.95 19.65
C VAL A 206 -10.35 17.64 19.53
N PRO A 207 -9.44 18.57 19.15
CA PRO A 207 -8.02 18.26 19.07
C PRO A 207 -7.45 17.70 20.37
N SER A 208 -7.84 18.29 21.51
CA SER A 208 -7.38 17.87 22.83
C SER A 208 -7.96 16.52 23.25
N MET A 209 -9.23 16.27 22.91
CA MET A 209 -9.91 15.01 23.18
C MET A 209 -9.35 13.87 22.34
N VAL A 210 -9.10 14.09 21.05
CA VAL A 210 -8.39 13.14 20.18
C VAL A 210 -7.00 12.85 20.74
N ALA A 211 -6.23 13.87 21.10
CA ALA A 211 -4.89 13.70 21.69
C ALA A 211 -4.92 12.85 22.97
N SER A 212 -5.99 12.91 23.77
CA SER A 212 -6.15 12.11 24.98
C SER A 212 -6.23 10.60 24.70
N CYS A 213 -6.77 10.19 23.55
CA CYS A 213 -6.88 8.79 23.15
C CYS A 213 -5.50 8.16 22.85
N PHE A 214 -4.53 8.97 22.43
CA PHE A 214 -3.15 8.54 22.09
C PHE A 214 -2.16 8.66 23.27
N LYS A 215 -2.63 8.97 24.47
CA LYS A 215 -1.80 9.10 25.68
C LYS A 215 -2.22 8.08 26.72
N TYR A 216 -1.29 7.65 27.55
CA TYR A 216 -1.60 6.84 28.74
C TYR A 216 -2.76 7.48 29.53
N PRO A 217 -3.80 6.73 29.91
CA PRO A 217 -3.91 5.26 29.93
C PRO A 217 -4.48 4.63 28.65
N TYR A 218 -4.43 5.35 27.52
CA TYR A 218 -4.90 4.92 26.20
C TYR A 218 -6.37 4.49 26.24
N SER A 219 -7.23 5.47 26.56
CA SER A 219 -8.69 5.29 26.68
C SER A 219 -9.16 4.35 27.82
N ALA A 220 -8.29 3.92 28.74
CA ALA A 220 -8.75 3.15 29.91
C ALA A 220 -9.57 4.01 30.89
N ARG A 221 -10.77 3.55 31.24
CA ARG A 221 -11.66 4.22 32.21
C ARG A 221 -11.20 4.11 33.67
N ASN A 222 -10.42 3.08 34.01
CA ASN A 222 -10.02 2.74 35.37
C ASN A 222 -8.60 3.22 35.74
N ALA A 223 -8.14 4.33 35.17
CA ALA A 223 -6.87 4.96 35.58
C ALA A 223 -6.94 5.67 36.93
N ARG A 224 -7.81 5.21 37.85
CA ARG A 224 -7.83 5.70 39.24
C ARG A 224 -6.60 5.25 40.04
N ASP A 225 -5.87 4.24 39.54
CA ASP A 225 -4.56 3.82 40.07
C ASP A 225 -3.38 4.35 39.25
N ALA A 226 -3.63 5.11 38.18
CA ALA A 226 -2.59 5.87 37.52
C ALA A 226 -2.25 7.07 38.40
N THR A 227 -1.25 6.92 39.26
CA THR A 227 -0.55 8.08 39.81
C THR A 227 -0.16 8.99 38.64
N GLU A 228 -0.44 10.28 38.72
CA GLU A 228 -0.18 11.28 37.65
C GLU A 228 1.26 11.22 37.09
N ASP A 229 2.18 10.60 37.83
CA ASP A 229 3.61 10.43 37.52
C ASP A 229 3.94 9.35 36.47
N VAL A 230 3.04 8.43 36.10
CA VAL A 230 3.36 7.37 35.11
C VAL A 230 2.84 7.73 33.72
N GLN A 231 3.59 8.56 33.00
CA GLN A 231 3.42 8.81 31.57
C GLN A 231 4.18 7.76 30.75
N GLU A 232 3.68 6.52 30.71
CA GLU A 232 4.29 5.50 29.85
C GLU A 232 4.13 5.90 28.37
N LYS A 233 5.23 5.85 27.61
CA LYS A 233 5.23 6.02 26.15
C LYS A 233 5.46 4.67 25.48
N ARG A 234 4.47 4.20 24.73
CA ARG A 234 4.48 2.93 23.99
C ARG A 234 4.42 3.17 22.48
N ASN A 235 4.87 2.21 21.69
CA ASN A 235 4.68 2.24 20.25
C ASN A 235 3.20 2.06 19.92
N ILE A 236 2.66 2.94 19.07
CA ILE A 236 1.26 2.96 18.68
C ILE A 236 1.17 2.55 17.21
N ILE A 237 0.23 1.66 16.92
CA ILE A 237 -0.21 1.39 15.55
C ILE A 237 -1.55 2.11 15.36
N PHE A 238 -1.54 3.17 14.55
CA PHE A 238 -2.76 3.77 14.04
C PHE A 238 -3.37 2.79 13.02
N LEU A 239 -4.52 2.24 13.36
CA LEU A 239 -5.23 1.26 12.56
C LEU A 239 -6.43 1.93 11.89
N GLY A 240 -6.73 1.56 10.65
CA GLY A 240 -7.94 2.04 9.98
C GLY A 240 -8.42 1.09 8.90
N HIS A 241 -9.50 1.49 8.24
CA HIS A 241 -10.06 0.82 7.08
C HIS A 241 -10.09 1.82 5.91
N ASP A 242 -8.93 2.03 5.28
CA ASP A 242 -8.54 3.24 4.52
C ASP A 242 -8.11 4.43 5.39
N THR A 243 -6.97 4.24 6.09
CA THR A 243 -6.37 5.22 7.02
C THR A 243 -6.18 6.63 6.47
N LYS A 244 -6.05 6.79 5.15
CA LYS A 244 -5.76 8.09 4.53
C LYS A 244 -6.91 9.07 4.70
N GLN A 245 -8.15 8.57 4.61
CA GLN A 245 -9.34 9.40 4.72
C GLN A 245 -9.49 9.92 6.16
N ASP A 246 -9.36 9.03 7.14
CA ASP A 246 -9.47 9.39 8.56
C ASP A 246 -8.41 10.38 8.99
N VAL A 247 -7.15 10.17 8.59
CA VAL A 247 -6.05 11.10 8.87
C VAL A 247 -6.31 12.48 8.27
N ALA A 248 -6.85 12.55 7.05
CA ALA A 248 -7.21 13.82 6.42
C ALA A 248 -8.31 14.55 7.20
N TYR A 249 -9.31 13.83 7.73
CA TYR A 249 -10.36 14.41 8.55
C TYR A 249 -9.85 14.86 9.92
N LEU A 250 -9.02 14.07 10.60
CA LEU A 250 -8.38 14.48 11.85
C LEU A 250 -7.55 15.75 11.65
N HIS A 251 -6.81 15.85 10.55
CA HIS A 251 -6.02 17.04 10.23
C HIS A 251 -6.92 18.28 10.06
N LYS A 252 -8.10 18.15 9.42
CA LYS A 252 -9.09 19.25 9.36
C LYS A 252 -9.59 19.68 10.74
N LEU A 253 -9.67 18.73 11.67
CA LEU A 253 -10.04 18.97 13.07
C LEU A 253 -8.88 19.49 13.93
N GLY A 254 -7.70 19.76 13.35
CA GLY A 254 -6.56 20.32 14.06
C GLY A 254 -5.70 19.28 14.79
N TYR A 255 -5.82 18.00 14.45
CA TYR A 255 -4.98 16.94 15.00
C TYR A 255 -4.33 16.11 13.90
N ASP A 256 -3.00 15.95 13.95
CA ASP A 256 -2.28 15.10 13.00
C ASP A 256 -1.53 13.98 13.75
N PRO A 257 -1.94 12.71 13.61
CA PRO A 257 -1.26 11.59 14.24
C PRO A 257 0.18 11.40 13.74
N ASN A 258 0.54 11.92 12.57
CA ASN A 258 1.92 11.85 12.05
C ASN A 258 2.91 12.68 12.90
N ASN A 259 2.42 13.63 13.71
CA ASN A 259 3.26 14.40 14.62
C ASN A 259 3.75 13.58 15.82
N LEU A 260 3.20 12.37 16.04
CA LEU A 260 3.64 11.47 17.11
C LEU A 260 4.82 10.61 16.64
N ALA A 261 5.98 10.78 17.28
CA ALA A 261 7.21 10.06 16.92
C ALA A 261 7.14 8.53 17.12
N ASN A 262 6.18 8.06 17.93
CA ASN A 262 5.96 6.66 18.29
C ASN A 262 4.72 6.06 17.59
N VAL A 263 4.21 6.67 16.52
CA VAL A 263 3.08 6.15 15.72
C VAL A 263 3.57 5.57 14.41
N THR A 264 3.06 4.40 14.05
CA THR A 264 3.11 3.86 12.68
C THR A 264 1.69 3.51 12.21
N PHE A 265 1.49 3.30 10.91
CA PHE A 265 0.17 3.13 10.32
C PHE A 265 -0.03 1.73 9.75
N GLN A 266 -1.25 1.22 9.91
CA GLN A 266 -1.68 -0.07 9.40
C GLN A 266 -3.10 0.00 8.85
N ASP A 267 -3.37 -0.70 7.75
CA ASP A 267 -4.62 -0.59 7.03
C ASP A 267 -5.27 -1.96 6.79
N THR A 268 -6.46 -2.16 7.32
CA THR A 268 -7.18 -3.44 7.21
C THR A 268 -7.60 -3.76 5.78
N VAL A 269 -7.80 -2.76 4.91
CA VAL A 269 -8.02 -3.00 3.47
C VAL A 269 -6.77 -3.61 2.84
N ALA A 270 -5.60 -3.11 3.23
CA ALA A 270 -4.32 -3.62 2.74
C ALA A 270 -4.05 -5.05 3.24
N MET A 271 -4.30 -5.31 4.52
CA MET A 271 -4.20 -6.65 5.12
C MET A 271 -5.12 -7.66 4.44
N TRP A 272 -6.39 -7.31 4.22
CA TRP A 272 -7.37 -8.19 3.58
C TRP A 272 -6.92 -8.60 2.18
N ARG A 273 -6.49 -7.62 1.38
CA ARG A 273 -5.96 -7.86 0.03
C ARG A 273 -4.70 -8.73 0.05
N ALA A 274 -3.87 -8.61 1.09
CA ALA A 274 -2.67 -9.43 1.23
C ALA A 274 -3.00 -10.92 1.42
N ILE A 275 -3.95 -11.24 2.31
CA ILE A 275 -4.29 -12.63 2.67
C ILE A 275 -5.23 -13.31 1.67
N THR A 276 -6.11 -12.53 1.02
CA THR A 276 -7.07 -13.04 0.03
C THR A 276 -6.54 -13.00 -1.41
N LYS A 277 -5.51 -12.19 -1.66
CA LYS A 277 -4.99 -11.85 -3.00
C LYS A 277 -5.99 -11.07 -3.88
N GLU A 278 -7.09 -10.60 -3.29
CA GLU A 278 -8.05 -9.75 -3.99
C GLU A 278 -7.44 -8.38 -4.34
N GLN A 279 -7.78 -7.88 -5.52
CA GLN A 279 -7.29 -6.57 -5.98
C GLN A 279 -8.23 -5.43 -5.60
N SER A 280 -9.53 -5.72 -5.48
CA SER A 280 -10.55 -4.75 -5.06
C SER A 280 -10.51 -4.53 -3.54
N ALA A 281 -10.64 -3.28 -3.12
CA ALA A 281 -10.97 -2.97 -1.74
C ALA A 281 -12.35 -3.55 -1.39
N ARG A 282 -12.50 -4.04 -0.17
CA ARG A 282 -13.76 -4.52 0.40
C ARG A 282 -14.11 -3.65 1.58
N GLY A 283 -15.37 -3.27 1.70
CA GLY A 283 -15.87 -2.54 2.87
C GLY A 283 -15.85 -3.42 4.12
N LEU A 284 -15.80 -2.77 5.28
CA LEU A 284 -15.63 -3.42 6.57
C LEU A 284 -16.71 -4.48 6.86
N ALA A 285 -17.99 -4.16 6.63
CA ALA A 285 -19.09 -5.11 6.84
C ALA A 285 -18.93 -6.42 6.04
N HIS A 286 -18.39 -6.34 4.81
CA HIS A 286 -18.11 -7.53 4.01
C HIS A 286 -16.99 -8.37 4.60
N ILE A 287 -15.92 -7.73 5.10
CA ILE A 287 -14.81 -8.41 5.77
C ILE A 287 -15.31 -9.10 7.05
N MET A 288 -16.11 -8.39 7.86
CA MET A 288 -16.70 -8.94 9.08
C MET A 288 -17.53 -10.19 8.79
N TYR A 289 -18.43 -10.12 7.79
CA TYR A 289 -19.20 -11.27 7.36
C TYR A 289 -18.32 -12.45 6.90
N ALA A 290 -17.27 -12.18 6.12
CA ALA A 290 -16.36 -13.21 5.63
C ALA A 290 -15.44 -13.81 6.72
N LEU A 291 -15.35 -13.16 7.88
CA LEU A 291 -14.69 -13.66 9.09
C LEU A 291 -15.68 -14.31 10.08
N GLU A 292 -16.96 -14.43 9.71
CA GLU A 292 -18.02 -14.95 10.58
C GLU A 292 -18.17 -14.15 11.88
N LEU A 293 -17.96 -12.83 11.76
CA LEU A 293 -18.12 -11.85 12.81
C LEU A 293 -19.33 -10.96 12.53
N GLU A 294 -20.06 -10.62 13.59
CA GLU A 294 -21.22 -9.74 13.52
C GLU A 294 -20.80 -8.27 13.53
N SER A 295 -21.44 -7.46 12.69
CA SER A 295 -21.26 -6.00 12.67
C SER A 295 -22.62 -5.31 12.64
N TRP A 296 -23.10 -4.92 13.81
CA TRP A 296 -24.36 -4.21 14.01
C TRP A 296 -24.16 -2.70 13.96
N ASN A 297 -25.18 -1.96 13.48
CA ASN A 297 -25.18 -0.50 13.49
C ASN A 297 -23.91 0.12 12.86
N THR A 298 -23.54 -0.36 11.67
CA THR A 298 -22.50 0.23 10.82
C THR A 298 -22.84 1.68 10.49
N HIS A 299 -21.84 2.50 10.18
CA HIS A 299 -21.97 3.97 10.06
C HIS A 299 -22.27 4.65 11.40
N ASN A 300 -21.70 4.07 12.45
CA ASN A 300 -21.43 4.69 13.73
C ASN A 300 -19.92 4.58 13.91
N ALA A 301 -19.23 5.72 13.95
CA ALA A 301 -17.77 5.72 13.89
C ALA A 301 -17.14 4.89 15.03
N GLY A 302 -17.75 4.91 16.23
CA GLY A 302 -17.31 4.11 17.36
C GLY A 302 -17.41 2.60 17.13
N ASN A 303 -18.52 2.15 16.54
CA ASN A 303 -18.71 0.75 16.18
C ASN A 303 -17.72 0.33 15.09
N ASP A 304 -17.56 1.14 14.04
CA ASP A 304 -16.69 0.83 12.90
C ASP A 304 -15.21 0.79 13.29
N ALA A 305 -14.78 1.64 14.23
CA ALA A 305 -13.45 1.53 14.84
C ALA A 305 -13.27 0.20 15.59
N VAL A 306 -14.26 -0.27 16.34
CA VAL A 306 -14.20 -1.56 17.05
C VAL A 306 -14.18 -2.72 16.06
N TYR A 307 -15.06 -2.72 15.06
CA TYR A 307 -15.10 -3.74 14.02
C TYR A 307 -13.79 -3.77 13.21
N THR A 308 -13.11 -2.63 13.04
CA THR A 308 -11.78 -2.57 12.41
C THR A 308 -10.73 -3.35 13.22
N VAL A 309 -10.72 -3.21 14.56
CA VAL A 309 -9.83 -4.02 15.42
C VAL A 309 -10.20 -5.49 15.38
N GLN A 310 -11.49 -5.83 15.44
CA GLN A 310 -11.96 -7.22 15.37
C GLN A 310 -11.60 -7.86 14.02
N ALA A 311 -11.76 -7.14 12.91
CA ALA A 311 -11.35 -7.58 11.59
C ALA A 311 -9.85 -7.83 11.50
N MET A 312 -9.03 -6.93 12.07
CA MET A 312 -7.57 -7.11 12.14
C MET A 312 -7.20 -8.42 12.85
N ILE A 313 -7.80 -8.71 14.01
CA ILE A 313 -7.56 -9.95 14.76
C ILE A 313 -8.01 -11.16 13.94
N GLY A 314 -9.25 -11.15 13.44
CA GLY A 314 -9.82 -12.26 12.69
C GLY A 314 -9.06 -12.56 11.39
N MET A 315 -8.57 -11.53 10.68
CA MET A 315 -7.70 -11.70 9.51
C MET A 315 -6.39 -12.43 9.85
N CYS A 316 -5.76 -12.08 10.97
CA CYS A 316 -4.51 -12.69 11.40
C CYS A 316 -4.69 -14.18 11.74
N ILE A 317 -5.76 -14.52 12.46
CA ILE A 317 -6.10 -15.89 12.83
C ILE A 317 -6.45 -16.71 11.59
N LYS A 318 -7.32 -16.20 10.71
CA LYS A 318 -7.73 -16.87 9.47
C LYS A 318 -6.56 -17.16 8.52
N ASP A 319 -5.60 -16.25 8.41
CA ASP A 319 -4.39 -16.48 7.61
C ASP A 319 -3.54 -17.63 8.18
N LEU A 320 -3.40 -17.73 9.51
CA LEU A 320 -2.67 -18.82 10.16
C LEU A 320 -3.38 -20.17 10.01
N GLU A 321 -4.69 -20.22 10.22
CA GLU A 321 -5.48 -21.44 10.03
C GLU A 321 -5.39 -21.95 8.58
N LYS A 322 -5.44 -21.04 7.61
CA LYS A 322 -5.27 -21.39 6.20
C LYS A 322 -3.87 -21.93 5.89
N LYS A 323 -2.83 -21.37 6.51
CA LYS A 323 -1.46 -21.89 6.36
C LYS A 323 -1.33 -23.30 6.93
N ALA A 324 -1.83 -23.52 8.15
CA ALA A 324 -1.81 -24.83 8.79
C ALA A 324 -2.55 -25.89 7.95
N ALA A 325 -3.74 -25.57 7.43
CA ALA A 325 -4.49 -26.49 6.58
C ALA A 325 -3.74 -26.85 5.28
N ASN A 326 -3.05 -25.90 4.65
CA ASN A 326 -2.26 -26.18 3.44
C ASN A 326 -1.02 -27.03 3.74
N GLU A 327 -0.42 -26.92 4.93
CA GLU A 327 0.72 -27.74 5.34
C GLU A 327 0.30 -29.19 5.63
N GLU A 328 -0.91 -29.41 6.14
CA GLU A 328 -1.47 -30.75 6.37
C GLU A 328 -1.85 -31.46 5.06
N ASP A 329 -2.34 -30.74 4.06
CA ASP A 329 -2.66 -31.27 2.73
C ASP A 329 -1.40 -31.63 1.89
N ASP A 330 -0.23 -31.04 2.19
CA ASP A 330 1.04 -31.30 1.49
C ASP A 330 1.79 -32.56 2.01
N GLY A 331 1.09 -33.41 2.78
CA GLY A 331 1.54 -34.77 3.15
C GLY A 331 1.73 -35.74 1.97
N GLY A 332 1.63 -35.26 0.73
CA GLY A 332 1.91 -35.99 -0.50
C GLY A 332 2.71 -35.14 -1.49
N VAL A 333 4.05 -35.17 -1.37
CA VAL A 333 5.03 -34.61 -2.33
C VAL A 333 4.66 -33.22 -2.89
N SER A 334 5.13 -32.19 -2.21
CA SER A 334 5.08 -30.80 -2.66
C SER A 334 5.54 -30.64 -4.11
N LEU A 335 4.60 -30.24 -4.98
CA LEU A 335 4.85 -29.84 -6.38
C LEU A 335 5.00 -28.32 -6.53
N LEU A 336 5.30 -27.60 -5.45
CA LEU A 336 5.74 -26.21 -5.53
C LEU A 336 7.26 -26.16 -5.36
N PRO A 337 7.99 -25.52 -6.29
CA PRO A 337 9.44 -25.45 -6.18
C PRO A 337 9.83 -24.68 -4.92
N GLU A 338 10.67 -25.30 -4.09
CA GLU A 338 11.44 -24.66 -3.02
C GLU A 338 12.35 -23.57 -3.60
N LYS A 339 11.80 -22.43 -3.99
CA LYS A 339 12.56 -21.19 -4.08
C LYS A 339 12.16 -20.38 -2.87
N LYS A 340 12.86 -20.62 -1.75
CA LYS A 340 13.16 -19.55 -0.81
C LYS A 340 13.83 -18.44 -1.62
N MET A 341 13.04 -17.48 -2.09
CA MET A 341 13.56 -16.23 -2.60
C MET A 341 14.28 -15.58 -1.44
N ASP A 342 15.60 -15.53 -1.53
CA ASP A 342 16.46 -14.88 -0.56
C ASP A 342 16.34 -13.37 -0.77
N VAL A 343 15.27 -12.79 -0.22
CA VAL A 343 14.85 -11.39 -0.43
C VAL A 343 15.96 -10.41 -0.01
N GLU A 344 16.79 -10.77 0.98
CA GLU A 344 17.96 -9.97 1.36
C GLU A 344 19.01 -9.89 0.25
N LYS A 345 19.13 -10.95 -0.56
CA LYS A 345 20.05 -11.02 -1.70
C LYS A 345 19.55 -10.16 -2.86
N GLU A 346 18.24 -10.15 -3.11
CA GLU A 346 17.61 -9.26 -4.09
C GLU A 346 17.68 -7.79 -3.65
N ILE A 347 17.42 -7.49 -2.37
CA ILE A 347 17.57 -6.12 -1.83
C ILE A 347 19.03 -5.64 -1.93
N LYS A 348 20.02 -6.51 -1.65
CA LYS A 348 21.44 -6.19 -1.84
C LYS A 348 21.81 -5.97 -3.31
N GLU A 349 21.27 -6.75 -4.25
CA GLU A 349 21.46 -6.50 -5.68
C GLU A 349 20.82 -5.19 -6.14
N ILE A 350 19.63 -4.85 -5.63
CA ILE A 350 18.93 -3.60 -5.91
C ILE A 350 19.73 -2.39 -5.39
N THR A 351 20.25 -2.48 -4.17
CA THR A 351 21.04 -1.40 -3.57
C THR A 351 22.37 -1.19 -4.31
N LYS A 352 22.99 -2.27 -4.81
CA LYS A 352 24.24 -2.21 -5.57
C LYS A 352 24.05 -1.57 -6.96
N LYS A 353 22.93 -1.86 -7.63
CA LYS A 353 22.58 -1.22 -8.92
C LYS A 353 22.34 0.29 -8.81
N PHE A 354 21.85 0.77 -7.67
CA PHE A 354 21.64 2.20 -7.44
C PHE A 354 22.96 2.98 -7.25
N VAL A 355 23.94 2.37 -6.58
CA VAL A 355 25.27 3.00 -6.36
C VAL A 355 26.09 3.08 -7.65
N GLU A 356 25.90 2.16 -8.59
CA GLU A 356 26.59 2.17 -9.89
C GLU A 356 26.00 3.18 -10.91
N TRP A 357 24.85 3.81 -10.60
CA TRP A 357 24.22 4.82 -11.46
C TRP A 357 24.54 6.28 -11.06
N ASP A 358 25.12 6.49 -9.88
CA ASP A 358 25.52 7.80 -9.34
C ASP A 358 27.06 8.03 -9.36
N MET A 359 27.81 7.19 -10.10
CA MET A 359 29.21 7.41 -10.47
C MET A 359 29.35 7.44 -11.99
#